data_AF-A0A9E5IAK2-F1
#
_entry.id   AF-A0A9E5IAK2-F1
#
_cell.length_a   1.000
_cell.length_b   1.000
_cell.length_c   1.000
_cell.angle_alpha   90.00
_cell.angle_beta   90.00
_cell.angle_gamma   90.00
#
_symmetry.space_group_name_H-M   'P 1'
#
loop_
_entity.id
_entity.type
_entity.pdbx_description
1 polymer ?
#
loop_
_entity_poly.entity_id
_entity_poly.type
_entity_poly.pdbx_seq_one_letter_code
_entity_poly.pdbx_strand_id
1 'polypeptide(L)'
;HNELELVHNGEWMRIDRLVMFEDALWVLDYKRSLLDQQHTATYWQQLARYRAACLALFPGKPVHTALITVDGQLHRPEPSESD
;
A
#
# COMPACT_ATOMS: atom_id res chain seq x y z
N HIS A 1 0.77 -15.58 8.40
CA HIS A 1 0.96 -14.86 7.13
C HIS A 1 -0.43 -14.40 6.70
N ASN A 2 -0.61 -13.09 6.43
CA ASN A 2 -1.91 -12.47 6.09
C ASN A 2 -1.81 -11.77 4.72
N GLU A 3 -1.23 -12.46 3.75
CA GLU A 3 -1.08 -11.94 2.40
C GLU A 3 -2.40 -12.14 1.64
N LEU A 4 -2.71 -11.20 0.75
CA LEU A 4 -3.91 -11.23 -0.09
C LEU A 4 -3.48 -11.18 -1.56
N GLU A 5 -3.91 -12.18 -2.33
CA GLU A 5 -3.82 -12.12 -3.78
C GLU A 5 -5.04 -11.39 -4.35
N LEU A 6 -4.81 -10.51 -5.32
CA LEU A 6 -5.87 -9.84 -6.06
C LEU A 6 -5.59 -9.85 -7.55
N VAL A 7 -6.67 -9.83 -8.33
CA VAL A 7 -6.61 -9.62 -9.79
C VAL A 7 -7.36 -8.35 -10.11
N HIS A 8 -6.69 -7.43 -10.80
CA HIS A 8 -7.29 -6.20 -11.29
C HIS A 8 -6.77 -5.91 -12.69
N ASN A 9 -7.66 -5.65 -13.65
CA ASN A 9 -7.32 -5.44 -15.07
C ASN A 9 -6.42 -6.53 -15.69
N GLY A 10 -6.58 -7.79 -15.24
CA GLY A 10 -5.78 -8.91 -15.71
C GLY A 10 -4.38 -9.00 -15.09
N GLU A 11 -4.00 -8.08 -14.20
CA GLU A 11 -2.75 -8.14 -13.44
C GLU A 11 -2.96 -8.86 -12.11
N TRP A 12 -2.10 -9.83 -11.84
CA TRP A 12 -2.00 -10.49 -10.54
C TRP A 12 -1.11 -9.67 -9.61
N MET A 13 -1.63 -9.37 -8.42
CA MET A 13 -0.90 -8.65 -7.39
C MET A 13 -0.99 -9.41 -6.08
N ARG A 14 0.04 -9.25 -5.25
CA ARG A 14 0.09 -9.79 -3.89
C ARG A 14 0.31 -8.64 -2.91
N ILE A 15 -0.67 -8.40 -2.08
CA ILE A 15 -0.60 -7.42 -0.98
C ILE A 15 -0.13 -8.15 0.27
N ASP A 16 0.95 -7.67 0.86
CA ASP A 16 1.51 -8.27 2.09
C ASP A 16 0.54 -8.18 3.26
N ARG A 17 -0.20 -7.07 3.39
CA ARG A 17 -1.27 -6.91 4.38
C ARG A 17 -2.34 -5.90 3.98
N LEU A 18 -3.59 -6.34 4.04
CA LEU A 18 -4.77 -5.48 3.91
C LEU A 18 -5.53 -5.43 5.24
N VAL A 19 -5.81 -4.23 5.75
CA VAL A 19 -6.56 -4.04 7.01
C VAL A 19 -7.80 -3.21 6.74
N MET A 20 -8.98 -3.79 7.00
CA MET A 20 -10.27 -3.13 6.88
C MET A 20 -10.70 -2.57 8.24
N PHE A 21 -10.89 -1.26 8.30
CA PHE A 21 -11.63 -0.59 9.37
C PHE A 21 -13.05 -0.27 8.90
N GLU A 22 -13.89 0.22 9.81
CA GLU A 22 -15.24 0.66 9.48
C GLU A 22 -15.21 1.78 8.44
N ASP A 23 -14.32 2.75 8.63
CA ASP A 23 -14.22 3.99 7.87
C ASP A 23 -13.08 4.03 6.84
N ALA A 24 -12.16 3.07 6.84
CA ALA A 24 -10.99 3.08 5.97
C ALA A 24 -10.44 1.70 5.61
N LEU A 25 -9.62 1.67 4.56
CA LEU A 25 -8.83 0.52 4.15
C LEU A 25 -7.33 0.87 4.20
N TRP A 26 -6.51 -0.03 4.72
CA TRP A 26 -5.05 0.14 4.75
C TRP A 26 -4.35 -0.96 3.99
N VAL A 27 -3.53 -0.57 3.02
CA VAL A 27 -2.58 -1.42 2.30
C VAL A 27 -1.20 -1.21 2.91
N LEU A 28 -0.62 -2.27 3.46
CA LEU A 28 0.65 -2.24 4.19
C LEU A 28 1.65 -3.21 3.57
N ASP A 29 2.92 -2.79 3.52
CA ASP A 29 4.05 -3.60 3.07
C ASP A 29 5.23 -3.45 4.05
N TYR A 30 5.97 -4.53 4.29
CA TYR A 30 7.06 -4.58 5.26
C TYR A 30 8.42 -4.48 4.56
N LYS A 31 9.25 -3.53 4.99
CA LYS A 31 10.61 -3.36 4.46
C LYS A 31 11.66 -3.44 5.57
N ARG A 32 12.81 -4.01 5.24
CA ARG A 32 13.94 -4.08 6.21
C ARG A 32 14.56 -2.71 6.48
N SER A 33 14.55 -1.84 5.49
CA SER A 33 15.16 -0.52 5.54
C SER A 33 14.65 0.33 4.36
N LEU A 34 14.56 1.65 4.55
CA LEU A 34 14.23 2.63 3.51
C LEU A 34 15.43 3.53 3.16
N LEU A 35 16.66 3.05 3.38
CA LEU A 35 17.88 3.86 3.22
C LEU A 35 18.19 4.27 1.77
N ASP A 36 17.58 3.61 0.79
CA ASP A 36 17.80 3.87 -0.63
C ASP A 36 16.58 4.57 -1.25
N GLN A 37 16.78 5.80 -1.73
CA GLN A 37 15.74 6.62 -2.35
C GLN A 37 15.16 5.96 -3.62
N GLN A 38 16.00 5.28 -4.41
CA GLN A 38 15.54 4.65 -5.65
C GLN A 38 14.59 3.49 -5.35
N HIS A 39 14.95 2.65 -4.36
CA HIS A 39 14.08 1.57 -3.91
C HIS A 39 12.79 2.12 -3.25
N THR A 40 12.92 3.18 -2.46
CA THR A 40 11.78 3.83 -1.80
C THR A 40 10.76 4.34 -2.83
N ALA A 41 11.20 4.99 -3.90
CA ALA A 41 10.33 5.41 -4.99
C ALA A 41 9.60 4.23 -5.66
N THR A 42 10.30 3.12 -5.91
CA THR A 42 9.68 1.90 -6.49
C THR A 42 8.64 1.29 -5.54
N TYR A 43 8.89 1.30 -4.23
CA TYR A 43 7.91 0.82 -3.24
C TYR A 43 6.65 1.68 -3.22
N TRP A 44 6.80 3.01 -3.31
CA TRP A 44 5.64 3.90 -3.38
C TRP A 44 4.84 3.72 -4.66
N GLN A 45 5.49 3.52 -5.81
CA GLN A 45 4.82 3.20 -7.07
C GLN A 45 4.03 1.88 -6.98
N GLN A 46 4.59 0.87 -6.29
CA GLN A 46 3.90 -0.40 -6.06
C GLN A 46 2.67 -0.23 -5.16
N LEU A 47 2.81 0.48 -4.04
CA LEU A 47 1.68 0.79 -3.16
C LEU A 47 0.60 1.62 -3.85
N ALA A 48 0.97 2.53 -4.76
CA ALA A 48 0.01 3.29 -5.56
C ALA A 48 -0.82 2.38 -6.48
N ARG A 49 -0.21 1.36 -7.11
CA ARG A 49 -0.95 0.35 -7.90
C ARG A 49 -1.93 -0.45 -7.05
N TYR A 50 -1.50 -0.89 -5.87
CA TYR A 50 -2.37 -1.61 -4.94
C TYR A 50 -3.53 -0.73 -4.46
N ARG A 51 -3.26 0.54 -4.15
CA ARG A 51 -4.30 1.51 -3.77
C ARG A 51 -5.34 1.66 -4.86
N ALA A 52 -4.93 1.82 -6.12
CA ALA A 52 -5.86 1.97 -7.24
C ALA A 52 -6.77 0.75 -7.39
N ALA A 53 -6.20 -0.46 -7.30
CA ALA A 53 -6.97 -1.69 -7.36
C ALA A 53 -7.95 -1.82 -6.18
N CYS A 54 -7.52 -1.49 -4.97
CA CYS A 54 -8.37 -1.50 -3.79
C CYS A 54 -9.50 -0.45 -3.88
N LEU A 55 -9.24 0.76 -4.39
CA LEU A 55 -10.27 1.77 -4.62
C LEU A 55 -11.35 1.29 -5.60
N ALA A 56 -10.96 0.54 -6.63
CA ALA A 56 -11.90 -0.05 -7.58
C ALA A 56 -12.75 -1.19 -6.96
N LEU A 57 -12.16 -1.99 -6.07
CA LEU A 57 -12.83 -3.14 -5.45
C LEU A 57 -13.66 -2.77 -4.21
N PHE A 58 -13.30 -1.71 -3.49
CA PHE A 58 -13.94 -1.26 -2.25
C PHE A 58 -14.42 0.20 -2.37
N PRO A 59 -15.47 0.47 -3.16
CA PRO A 59 -15.96 1.82 -3.37
C PRO A 59 -16.49 2.44 -2.07
N GLY A 60 -16.28 3.74 -1.90
CA GLY A 60 -16.82 4.51 -0.78
C GLY A 60 -15.97 4.52 0.50
N LYS A 61 -14.82 3.83 0.52
CA LYS A 61 -13.85 3.93 1.62
C LYS A 61 -12.55 4.59 1.17
N PRO A 62 -11.98 5.53 1.94
CA PRO A 62 -10.62 5.97 1.72
C PRO A 62 -9.66 4.78 1.85
N VAL A 63 -8.68 4.73 0.95
CA VAL A 63 -7.64 3.70 0.94
C VAL A 63 -6.31 4.36 1.24
N HIS A 64 -5.72 4.04 2.39
CA HIS A 64 -4.40 4.50 2.80
C HIS A 64 -3.32 3.48 2.47
N THR A 65 -2.11 3.96 2.23
CA THR A 65 -0.93 3.14 1.97
C THR A 65 0.19 3.52 2.93
N ALA A 66 0.96 2.53 3.38
CA ALA A 66 2.12 2.78 4.21
C ALA A 66 3.14 1.63 4.13
N LEU A 67 4.41 1.97 4.37
CA LEU A 67 5.48 1.01 4.59
C LEU A 67 5.74 0.87 6.09
N ILE A 68 5.98 -0.34 6.56
CA ILE A 68 6.39 -0.61 7.95
C ILE A 68 7.82 -1.14 7.95
N THR A 69 8.69 -0.49 8.72
CA THR A 69 10.08 -0.93 8.89
C THR A 69 10.26 -1.88 10.07
N VAL A 70 11.41 -2.54 10.15
CA VAL A 70 11.71 -3.56 11.18
C VAL A 70 11.71 -3.04 12.61
N ASP A 71 11.91 -1.74 12.79
CA ASP A 71 11.78 -1.03 14.06
C ASP A 71 10.33 -0.63 14.39
N GLY A 72 9.38 -1.06 13.57
CA GLY A 72 7.95 -0.84 13.77
C GLY A 72 7.45 0.55 13.36
N GLN A 73 8.28 1.37 12.72
CA GLN A 73 7.88 2.69 12.25
C GLN A 73 6.95 2.59 11.03
N LEU A 74 5.93 3.45 11.01
CA LEU A 74 4.98 3.58 9.92
C LEU A 74 5.37 4.77 9.05
N HIS A 75 5.75 4.51 7.80
CA HIS A 75 6.06 5.52 6.81
C HIS A 75 4.90 5.67 5.85
N ARG A 76 4.50 6.91 5.56
CA ARG A 76 3.48 7.22 4.56
C ARG A 76 4.14 7.84 3.33
N PRO A 77 3.54 7.73 2.14
CA PRO A 77 4.01 8.49 1.00
C PRO A 77 3.94 9.98 1.36
N GLU A 78 4.91 10.77 0.87
CA GLU A 78 4.79 12.22 0.96
C GLU A 78 3.53 12.66 0.21
N PRO A 79 2.77 13.63 0.74
CA PRO A 79 1.61 14.17 0.05
C PRO A 79 2.08 14.71 -1.31
N SER A 80 1.53 14.16 -2.39
CA SER A 80 1.67 14.79 -3.71
C SER A 80 0.96 16.14 -3.66
N GLU A 81 1.50 17.17 -4.32
CA GLU A 81 0.92 18.53 -4.40
C GLU A 81 -0.50 18.60 -5.00
N SER A 82 -1.13 17.47 -5.31
CA SER A 82 -2.42 17.35 -5.98
C SER A 82 -3.51 16.60 -5.18
N ASP A 83 -3.28 16.31 -3.89
CA ASP A 83 -4.31 15.73 -2.99
C ASP A 83 -5.30 16.77 -2.45
#